data_AF-A0A3D2CCU5-F1
#
_entry.id   AF-A0A3D2CCU5-F1
#
_cell.length_a   1.000
_cell.length_b   1.000
_cell.length_c   1.000
_cell.angle_alpha   90.00
_cell.angle_beta   90.00
_cell.angle_gamma   90.00
#
_symmetry.space_group_name_H-M   'P 1'
#
loop_
_entity.id
_entity.type
_entity.pdbx_description
1 polymer ?
#
loop_
_entity_poly.entity_id
_entity_poly.type
_entity_poly.pdbx_seq_one_letter_code
_entity_poly.pdbx_strand_id
1 'polypeptide(L)'
;MHYVPDNPIIVQSDRSILLETAGPKFEAARNALSRFAELVKSPEYIHTYRLSDLSLWNGASSGLTMAQVVSDLERYAKYPLPPAIPVYIEDMMGRYGRLRLLPGDTEDSLV
;
A
#
# COMPACT_ATOMS: atom_id res chain seq x y z
N MET A 1 -8.49 -10.49 -21.05
CA MET A 1 -8.34 -9.43 -20.02
C MET A 1 -9.17 -9.83 -18.82
N HIS A 2 -8.56 -9.93 -17.64
CA HIS A 2 -9.27 -10.31 -16.42
C HIS A 2 -10.01 -9.09 -15.86
N TYR A 3 -11.33 -9.19 -15.73
CA TYR A 3 -12.20 -8.14 -15.18
C TYR A 3 -13.08 -8.77 -14.12
N VAL A 4 -13.12 -8.18 -12.93
CA VAL A 4 -13.89 -8.68 -11.79
C VAL A 4 -14.82 -7.56 -11.31
N PRO A 5 -16.11 -7.56 -11.70
CA PRO A 5 -17.01 -6.43 -11.44
C PRO A 5 -17.26 -6.18 -9.94
N ASP A 6 -17.23 -7.23 -9.12
CA ASP A 6 -17.48 -7.14 -7.67
C ASP A 6 -16.28 -6.59 -6.88
N ASN A 7 -15.12 -6.45 -7.53
CA ASN A 7 -13.90 -5.96 -6.91
C ASN A 7 -13.91 -4.43 -6.90
N PRO A 8 -13.68 -3.76 -5.75
CA PRO A 8 -14.02 -2.35 -5.60
C PRO A 8 -12.85 -1.40 -5.91
N ILE A 9 -11.64 -1.89 -6.21
CA ILE A 9 -10.48 -0.99 -6.45
C ILE A 9 -10.07 -0.92 -7.91
N ILE A 10 -9.71 0.28 -8.34
CA ILE A 10 -9.06 0.55 -9.61
C ILE A 10 -7.72 1.19 -9.31
N VAL A 11 -6.64 0.52 -9.68
CA VAL A 11 -5.26 0.99 -9.47
C VAL A 11 -4.77 1.67 -10.74
N GLN A 12 -4.27 2.90 -10.62
CA GLN A 12 -3.81 3.71 -11.74
C GLN A 12 -2.27 3.76 -11.78
N SER A 13 -1.70 4.00 -12.97
CA SER A 13 -0.24 4.04 -13.18
C SER A 13 0.45 5.18 -12.41
N ASP A 14 -0.29 6.22 -12.02
CA ASP A 14 0.20 7.35 -11.22
C ASP A 14 0.19 7.07 -9.71
N ARG A 15 -0.08 5.82 -9.31
CA ARG A 15 -0.16 5.31 -7.93
C ARG A 15 -1.41 5.74 -7.16
N SER A 16 -2.37 6.39 -7.81
CA SER A 16 -3.69 6.58 -7.22
C SER A 16 -4.52 5.30 -7.27
N ILE A 17 -5.34 5.11 -6.25
CA ILE A 17 -6.27 3.98 -6.12
C ILE A 17 -7.66 4.55 -5.88
N LEU A 18 -8.59 4.21 -6.76
CA LEU A 18 -10.01 4.55 -6.61
C LEU A 18 -10.70 3.36 -5.96
N LEU A 19 -11.32 3.58 -4.80
CA LEU A 19 -12.07 2.58 -4.05
C LEU A 19 -13.56 2.94 -4.10
N GLU A 20 -14.34 2.13 -4.80
CA GLU A 20 -15.80 2.23 -4.83
C GLU A 20 -16.39 1.85 -3.46
N THR A 21 -17.27 2.69 -2.93
CA THR A 21 -17.92 2.48 -1.62
C THR A 21 -19.13 1.56 -1.71
N ALA A 22 -19.77 1.52 -2.89
CA ALA A 22 -20.90 0.66 -3.17
C ALA A 22 -20.41 -0.76 -3.50
N GLY A 23 -20.44 -1.64 -2.51
CA GLY A 23 -20.19 -3.06 -2.76
C GLY A 23 -19.85 -3.84 -1.49
N PRO A 24 -20.10 -5.17 -1.48
CA PRO A 24 -19.87 -6.00 -0.30
C PRO A 24 -18.38 -6.13 0.08
N LYS A 25 -17.46 -5.88 -0.86
CA LYS A 25 -16.02 -5.95 -0.64
C LYS A 25 -15.38 -4.63 -0.19
N PHE A 26 -16.16 -3.55 -0.10
CA PHE A 26 -15.64 -2.21 0.24
C PHE A 26 -14.85 -2.21 1.55
N GLU A 27 -15.44 -2.68 2.65
CA GLU A 27 -14.77 -2.64 3.96
C GLU A 27 -13.50 -3.50 3.98
N ALA A 28 -13.53 -4.67 3.34
CA ALA A 28 -12.37 -5.55 3.26
C ALA A 28 -11.23 -4.92 2.46
N ALA A 29 -11.54 -4.28 1.32
CA ALA A 29 -10.57 -3.55 0.51
C ALA A 29 -10.04 -2.30 1.24
N ARG A 30 -10.91 -1.54 1.90
CA ARG A 30 -10.56 -0.38 2.73
C ARG A 30 -9.56 -0.74 3.82
N ASN A 31 -9.84 -1.83 4.56
CA ASN A 31 -8.97 -2.32 5.63
C ASN A 31 -7.63 -2.85 5.11
N ALA A 32 -7.61 -3.43 3.90
CA ALA A 32 -6.36 -3.83 3.26
C ALA A 32 -5.53 -2.59 2.90
N LEU A 33 -6.13 -1.62 2.19
CA LEU A 33 -5.46 -0.39 1.74
C LEU A 33 -4.90 0.42 2.91
N SER A 34 -5.60 0.53 4.04
CA SER A 34 -5.13 1.32 5.19
C SER A 34 -3.81 0.83 5.80
N ARG A 35 -3.35 -0.37 5.45
CA ARG A 35 -2.07 -0.94 5.92
C ARG A 35 -0.86 -0.44 5.12
N PHE A 36 -1.07 0.07 3.90
CA PHE A 36 0.03 0.39 2.98
C PHE A 36 -0.23 1.55 2.01
N ALA A 37 -1.42 2.17 2.05
CA ALA A 37 -1.80 3.30 1.22
C ALA A 37 -2.40 4.43 2.07
N GLU A 38 -2.17 5.67 1.65
CA GLU A 38 -2.67 6.87 2.32
C GLU A 38 -4.05 7.26 1.76
N LEU A 39 -5.01 7.57 2.65
CA LEU A 39 -6.30 8.13 2.24
C LEU A 39 -6.14 9.61 1.87
N VAL A 40 -6.46 9.97 0.63
CA VAL A 40 -6.41 11.35 0.13
C VAL A 40 -7.76 12.06 0.32
N LYS A 41 -8.86 11.38 -0.01
CA LYS A 41 -10.23 11.90 0.14
C LYS A 41 -11.26 10.78 0.21
N SER A 42 -12.37 11.02 0.91
CA SER A 42 -13.46 10.06 1.13
C SER A 42 -14.86 10.65 0.88
N PRO A 43 -15.19 11.02 -0.36
CA PRO A 43 -16.57 11.38 -0.72
C PRO A 43 -17.47 10.12 -0.76
N GLU A 44 -18.77 10.34 -0.89
CA GLU A 44 -19.82 9.30 -0.77
C GLU A 44 -19.60 8.04 -1.62
N TYR A 45 -19.18 8.18 -2.89
CA TYR A 45 -19.15 7.07 -3.85
C TYR A 45 -17.76 6.46 -4.11
N ILE A 46 -16.71 7.27 -4.05
CA ILE A 46 -15.36 6.86 -4.44
C ILE A 46 -14.33 7.47 -3.50
N HIS A 47 -13.71 6.64 -2.67
CA HIS A 47 -12.55 7.05 -1.90
C HIS A 47 -11.31 7.03 -2.79
N THR A 48 -10.40 7.98 -2.58
CA THR A 48 -9.12 8.02 -3.27
C THR A 48 -8.01 7.76 -2.27
N TYR A 49 -7.22 6.73 -2.55
CA TYR A 49 -5.98 6.41 -1.86
C TYR A 49 -4.79 6.69 -2.77
N ARG A 50 -3.60 6.77 -2.17
CA ARG A 50 -2.33 6.87 -2.89
C ARG A 50 -1.30 5.93 -2.27
N LEU A 51 -0.60 5.18 -3.11
CA LEU A 51 0.63 4.53 -2.69
C LEU A 51 1.72 5.59 -2.62
N SER A 52 2.24 5.84 -1.43
CA SER A 52 3.38 6.72 -1.20
C SER A 52 4.54 5.92 -0.63
N ASP A 53 5.75 6.46 -0.79
CA ASP A 53 6.95 5.81 -0.25
C ASP A 53 6.77 5.60 1.26
N LEU A 54 6.32 6.64 1.98
CA LEU A 54 6.08 6.58 3.42
C LEU A 54 5.05 5.51 3.82
N SER A 55 3.93 5.38 3.09
CA SER A 55 2.91 4.39 3.43
C SER A 55 3.41 2.95 3.23
N LEU A 56 4.21 2.71 2.19
CA LEU A 56 4.86 1.42 1.95
C LEU A 56 5.94 1.12 2.99
N TRP A 57 6.75 2.11 3.37
CA TRP A 57 7.75 1.99 4.43
C TRP A 57 7.11 1.66 5.78
N ASN A 58 5.99 2.32 6.11
CA ASN A 58 5.20 2.04 7.31
C ASN A 58 4.57 0.65 7.29
N GLY A 59 4.10 0.20 6.13
CA GLY A 59 3.65 -1.18 5.95
C GLY A 59 4.78 -2.17 6.23
N ALA A 60 5.94 -1.96 5.60
CA ALA A 60 7.11 -2.81 5.78
C ALA A 60 7.58 -2.85 7.24
N SER A 61 7.57 -1.71 7.95
CA SER A 61 7.95 -1.65 9.36
C SER A 61 6.99 -2.36 10.30
N SER A 62 5.73 -2.51 9.88
CA SER A 62 4.71 -3.29 10.58
C SER A 62 4.74 -4.78 10.22
N GLY A 63 5.74 -5.24 9.46
CA GLY A 63 5.90 -6.63 9.04
C GLY A 63 5.12 -7.02 7.78
N LEU A 64 4.57 -6.05 7.04
CA LEU A 64 3.92 -6.32 5.76
C LEU A 64 4.97 -6.62 4.68
N THR A 65 4.77 -7.68 3.93
CA THR A 65 5.65 -8.04 2.81
C THR A 65 5.16 -7.46 1.48
N MET A 66 6.08 -7.26 0.54
CA MET A 66 5.73 -6.82 -0.82
C MET A 66 4.71 -7.77 -1.48
N ALA A 67 4.85 -9.08 -1.28
CA ALA A 67 3.97 -10.10 -1.84
C ALA A 67 2.55 -9.98 -1.30
N GLN A 68 2.39 -9.67 0.00
CA GLN A 68 1.08 -9.41 0.59
C GLN A 68 0.44 -8.14 0.02
N VAL A 69 1.21 -7.07 -0.19
CA VAL A 69 0.69 -5.82 -0.78
C VAL A 69 0.19 -6.07 -2.20
N VAL A 70 1.01 -6.69 -3.05
CA VAL A 70 0.64 -7.00 -4.44
C VAL A 70 -0.57 -7.96 -4.46
N SER A 71 -0.57 -8.99 -3.62
CA SER A 71 -1.69 -9.93 -3.53
C SER A 71 -2.99 -9.26 -3.07
N ASP A 72 -2.93 -8.33 -2.11
CA ASP A 72 -4.12 -7.58 -1.66
C ASP A 72 -4.63 -6.67 -2.79
N LEU A 73 -3.74 -5.99 -3.51
CA LEU A 73 -4.11 -5.20 -4.68
C LEU A 73 -4.77 -6.06 -5.76
N GLU A 74 -4.16 -7.17 -6.17
CA GLU A 74 -4.72 -8.08 -7.18
C GLU A 74 -6.06 -8.67 -6.74
N ARG A 75 -6.18 -9.06 -5.46
CA ARG A 75 -7.40 -9.65 -4.90
C ARG A 75 -8.60 -8.73 -5.01
N TYR A 76 -8.42 -7.44 -4.78
CA TYR A 76 -9.50 -6.46 -4.78
C TYR A 76 -9.60 -5.65 -6.06
N ALA A 77 -8.67 -5.79 -7.01
CA ALA A 77 -8.65 -5.00 -8.23
C ALA A 77 -9.71 -5.44 -9.23
N LYS A 78 -10.44 -4.46 -9.76
CA LYS A 78 -11.44 -4.63 -10.82
C LYS A 78 -10.80 -4.94 -12.17
N TYR A 79 -9.60 -4.41 -12.40
CA TYR A 79 -8.78 -4.57 -13.60
C TYR A 79 -7.38 -5.05 -13.25
N PRO A 80 -6.60 -5.58 -14.21
CA PRO A 80 -5.21 -5.95 -13.96
C PRO A 80 -4.41 -4.73 -13.48
N LEU A 81 -3.45 -4.97 -12.58
CA LEU A 81 -2.59 -3.90 -12.10
C LEU A 81 -1.74 -3.33 -13.24
N PRO A 82 -1.53 -2.00 -13.28
CA PRO A 82 -0.53 -1.42 -14.18
C PRO A 82 0.85 -2.03 -13.89
N PRO A 83 1.65 -2.40 -14.91
CA PRO A 83 2.94 -3.08 -14.71
C PRO A 83 3.95 -2.29 -13.86
N ALA A 84 3.83 -0.96 -13.80
CA ALA A 84 4.67 -0.11 -12.99
C ALA A 84 4.43 -0.27 -11.47
N ILE A 85 3.25 -0.75 -11.05
CA ILE A 85 2.87 -0.80 -9.63
C ILE A 85 3.64 -1.88 -8.87
N PRO A 86 3.70 -3.15 -9.31
CA PRO A 86 4.53 -4.16 -8.65
C PRO A 86 6.01 -3.76 -8.56
N VAL A 87 6.57 -3.19 -9.64
CA VAL A 87 7.96 -2.71 -9.67
C VAL A 87 8.20 -1.62 -8.64
N TYR A 88 7.30 -0.64 -8.54
CA TYR A 88 7.39 0.43 -7.55
C TYR A 88 7.33 -0.11 -6.11
N ILE A 89 6.42 -1.06 -5.83
CA ILE A 89 6.31 -1.69 -4.50
C ILE A 89 7.59 -2.45 -4.14
N GLU A 90 8.14 -3.22 -5.09
CA GLU A 90 9.39 -3.94 -4.92
C GLU A 90 10.57 -3.00 -4.64
N ASP A 91 10.71 -1.91 -5.40
CA ASP A 91 11.78 -0.93 -5.23
C ASP A 91 11.74 -0.26 -3.84
N MET A 92 10.53 0.07 -3.36
CA MET A 92 10.36 0.76 -2.08
C MET A 92 10.51 -0.19 -0.88
N MET A 93 9.90 -1.37 -0.93
CA MET A 93 9.89 -2.30 0.20
C MET A 93 11.11 -3.24 0.22
N GLY A 94 11.73 -3.54 -0.92
CA GLY A 94 12.86 -4.48 -1.03
C GLY A 94 14.16 -4.02 -0.35
N ARG A 95 14.22 -2.74 0.05
CA ARG A 95 15.33 -2.13 0.79
C ARG A 95 15.10 -2.12 2.30
N TYR A 96 13.87 -2.35 2.76
CA TYR A 96 13.52 -2.32 4.17
C TYR A 96 14.33 -3.37 4.95
N GLY A 97 14.76 -3.03 6.16
CA GLY A 97 15.52 -3.93 7.05
C GLY A 97 17.00 -4.12 6.71
N ARG A 98 17.51 -3.55 5.60
CA ARG A 98 18.96 -3.61 5.27
C ARG A 98 19.82 -2.67 6.11
N LEU A 99 19.22 -1.61 6.64
CA LEU A 99 19.88 -0.65 7.53
C LEU A 99 19.00 -0.47 8.76
N ARG A 100 19.58 -0.63 9.95
CA ARG A 100 18.92 -0.34 11.23
C ARG A 100 19.77 0.66 11.98
N LEU A 101 19.23 1.85 12.21
CA LEU A 101 19.81 2.80 13.15
C LEU A 101 19.48 2.31 14.57
N LEU A 102 20.51 2.11 15.38
CA LEU A 102 20.39 1.84 16.80
C LEU A 102 20.67 3.16 17.54
N PRO A 103 19.99 3.43 18.68
CA PRO A 103 20.41 4.50 19.56
C PRO A 103 21.91 4.34 19.88
N GLY A 104 22.69 5.41 19.76
CA GLY A 104 24.06 5.39 20.24
C GLY A 104 24.04 5.42 21.77
N ASP A 105 24.85 4.57 22.41
CA ASP A 105 25.08 4.68 23.84
C ASP A 105 25.78 6.01 24.12
N THR A 106 25.06 6.96 24.72
CA THR A 106 25.68 8.15 25.33
C THR A 106 26.24 7.75 26.69
N GLU A 107 27.34 6.99 26.70
CA GLU A 107 28.22 6.80 27.86
C GLU A 107 29.68 7.01 27.45
N ASP A 108 29.98 8.10 26.73
CA ASP A 108 31.29 8.73 26.86
C ASP A 108 31.16 9.87 27.86
N SER A 109 31.36 9.48 29.12
CA SER A 109 31.80 10.38 30.18
C SER A 109 33.12 11.00 29.73
N LEU A 110 33.11 12.30 29.43
CA LEU A 110 34.32 13.06 29.27
C LEU A 110 35.00 13.14 30.65
N VAL A 111 36.10 12.39 30.81
CA VAL A 111 37.08 12.58 31.89
C VAL A 111 38.17 13.50 31.39
#